data_AF-A0A534ACM9-F1
#
_entry.id   AF-A0A534ACM9-F1
#
_cell.length_a   1.000
_cell.length_b   1.000
_cell.length_c   1.000
_cell.angle_alpha   90.00
_cell.angle_beta   90.00
_cell.angle_gamma   90.00
#
_symmetry.space_group_name_H-M   'P 1'
#
loop_
_entity.id
_entity.type
_entity.pdbx_description
1 polymer ?
#
loop_
_entity_poly.entity_id
_entity_poly.type
_entity_poly.pdbx_seq_one_letter_code
_entity_poly.pdbx_strand_id
1 'polypeptide(L)'
;MSSKLASLNAWVESAARLTQADKIHWCDGSEAENDALIELMLNSGDLIELNPRTHPNCYLHRSHPSDVARVEHLTFVCTQHKDDAGPNNHWLAPADAHAQMDAL
;
A
#
# COMPACT_ATOMS: atom_id res chain seq x y z
N MET A 1 -18.43 -1.44 4.97
CA MET A 1 -18.99 -0.71 6.13
C MET A 1 -18.04 0.44 6.48
N SER A 2 -18.53 1.63 6.83
CA SER A 2 -17.66 2.72 7.28
C SER A 2 -17.25 2.55 8.74
N SER A 3 -16.16 3.20 9.15
CA SER A 3 -15.73 3.20 10.56
C SER A 3 -16.72 3.96 11.45
N LYS A 4 -16.70 3.67 12.76
CA LYS A 4 -17.40 4.50 13.77
C LYS A 4 -16.67 5.82 14.04
N LEU A 5 -15.40 5.94 13.64
CA LEU A 5 -14.59 7.12 13.85
C LEU A 5 -14.80 8.12 12.71
N ALA A 6 -15.42 9.26 13.02
CA ALA A 6 -15.74 10.29 12.05
C ALA A 6 -14.50 10.85 11.32
N SER A 7 -13.39 11.05 12.05
CA SER A 7 -12.14 11.55 11.45
C SER A 7 -11.53 10.57 10.43
N LEU A 8 -11.64 9.26 10.69
CA LEU A 8 -11.19 8.24 9.73
C LEU A 8 -12.05 8.24 8.48
N ASN A 9 -13.37 8.33 8.62
CA ASN A 9 -14.28 8.39 7.47
C ASN A 9 -14.01 9.63 6.61
N ALA A 10 -13.80 10.79 7.24
CA ALA A 10 -13.46 12.02 6.52
C ALA A 10 -12.14 11.91 5.76
N TRP A 11 -11.13 11.28 6.35
CA TRP A 11 -9.85 11.04 5.69
C TRP A 11 -9.98 10.07 4.50
N VAL A 12 -10.71 8.96 4.66
CA VAL A 12 -10.98 8.02 3.56
C VAL A 12 -11.76 8.68 2.43
N GLU A 13 -12.73 9.53 2.74
CA GLU A 13 -13.46 10.30 1.72
C GLU A 13 -12.54 11.28 0.98
N SER A 14 -11.62 11.95 1.70
CA SER A 14 -10.61 12.82 1.10
C SER A 14 -9.69 12.05 0.15
N ALA A 15 -9.18 10.89 0.58
CA ALA A 15 -8.33 10.04 -0.24
C ALA A 15 -9.09 9.52 -1.49
N ALA A 16 -10.32 9.04 -1.33
CA ALA A 16 -11.14 8.56 -2.44
C ALA A 16 -11.46 9.67 -3.47
N ARG A 17 -11.66 10.90 -3.01
CA ARG A 17 -11.86 12.07 -3.90
C ARG A 17 -10.58 12.44 -4.65
N LEU A 18 -9.41 12.22 -4.06
CA LEU A 18 -8.14 12.46 -4.75
C LEU A 18 -7.85 11.35 -5.77
N THR A 19 -7.96 10.09 -5.37
CA THR A 19 -7.54 8.93 -6.19
C THR A 19 -8.62 8.45 -7.16
N GLN A 20 -9.88 8.87 -6.98
CA GLN A 20 -11.03 8.49 -7.83
C GLN A 20 -11.20 6.97 -7.95
N ALA A 21 -10.98 6.24 -6.86
CA ALA A 21 -11.12 4.78 -6.85
C ALA A 21 -12.56 4.32 -7.17
N ASP A 22 -12.70 3.25 -7.96
CA ASP A 22 -14.00 2.69 -8.36
C ASP A 22 -14.84 2.19 -7.16
N LYS A 23 -14.17 1.68 -6.12
CA LYS A 23 -14.80 1.14 -4.93
C LYS A 23 -13.89 1.28 -3.72
N ILE A 24 -14.50 1.54 -2.56
CA ILE A 24 -13.85 1.46 -1.25
C ILE A 24 -14.19 0.11 -0.62
N HIS A 25 -13.16 -0.71 -0.36
CA HIS A 25 -13.27 -1.94 0.42
C HIS A 25 -12.65 -1.72 1.81
N TRP A 26 -13.37 -2.10 2.86
CA TRP A 26 -12.88 -1.98 4.23
C TRP A 26 -12.47 -3.35 4.72
N CYS A 27 -11.17 -3.56 4.90
CA CYS A 27 -10.64 -4.86 5.30
C CYS A 27 -11.02 -5.19 6.75
N ASP A 28 -11.61 -6.37 6.96
CA ASP A 28 -11.97 -6.88 8.30
C ASP A 28 -11.02 -7.96 8.82
N GLY A 29 -10.14 -8.49 7.96
CA GLY A 29 -9.14 -9.50 8.30
C GLY A 29 -9.69 -10.90 8.55
N SER A 30 -10.95 -11.16 8.17
CA SER A 30 -11.55 -12.49 8.27
C SER A 30 -10.95 -13.48 7.27
N GLU A 31 -11.08 -14.78 7.55
CA GLU A 31 -10.67 -15.85 6.63
C GLU A 31 -11.43 -15.77 5.30
N ALA A 32 -12.74 -15.49 5.35
CA ALA A 32 -13.56 -15.31 4.16
C ALA A 32 -13.09 -14.12 3.28
N GLU A 33 -12.62 -13.03 3.89
CA GLU A 33 -12.02 -11.92 3.17
C GLU A 33 -10.68 -12.30 2.53
N ASN A 34 -9.82 -12.97 3.30
CA ASN A 34 -8.53 -13.45 2.80
C ASN A 34 -8.71 -14.38 1.59
N ASP A 35 -9.63 -15.34 1.69
CA ASP A 35 -9.92 -16.30 0.61
C ASP A 35 -10.43 -15.58 -0.64
N ALA A 36 -11.33 -14.60 -0.48
CA ALA A 36 -11.84 -13.82 -1.60
C ALA A 36 -10.74 -12.99 -2.29
N LEU A 37 -9.80 -12.43 -1.52
CA LEU A 37 -8.66 -11.68 -2.08
C LEU A 37 -7.66 -12.60 -2.80
N ILE A 38 -7.39 -13.79 -2.25
CA ILE A 38 -6.55 -14.80 -2.90
C ILE A 38 -7.20 -15.25 -4.22
N GLU A 39 -8.49 -15.57 -4.20
CA GLU A 39 -9.22 -15.96 -5.40
C GLU A 39 -9.18 -14.87 -6.48
N LEU A 40 -9.35 -13.60 -6.08
CA LEU A 40 -9.20 -12.46 -6.98
C LEU A 40 -7.81 -12.42 -7.63
N MET A 41 -6.74 -12.58 -6.84
CA MET A 41 -5.36 -12.52 -7.32
C MET A 41 -4.94 -13.74 -8.15
N LEU A 42 -5.53 -14.91 -7.89
CA LEU A 42 -5.37 -16.10 -8.75
C LEU A 42 -6.05 -15.87 -10.10
N ASN A 43 -7.25 -15.28 -10.10
CA ASN A 43 -8.01 -14.97 -11.30
C ASN A 43 -7.35 -13.88 -12.16
N SER A 44 -6.70 -12.88 -11.54
CA SER A 44 -5.93 -11.86 -12.26
C SER A 44 -4.57 -12.37 -12.76
N GLY A 45 -4.06 -13.46 -12.18
CA GLY A 45 -2.74 -14.01 -12.47
C GLY A 45 -1.61 -13.35 -11.67
N ASP A 46 -1.94 -12.48 -10.71
CA ASP A 46 -0.96 -11.91 -9.77
C ASP A 46 -0.36 -13.01 -8.89
N LEU A 47 -1.16 -14.02 -8.53
CA LEU A 47 -0.72 -15.20 -7.78
C LEU A 47 -0.75 -16.46 -8.63
N ILE A 48 0.18 -17.37 -8.31
CA ILE A 48 0.22 -18.73 -8.81
C ILE A 48 0.14 -19.68 -7.62
N GLU A 49 -0.88 -20.54 -7.57
CA GLU A 49 -0.99 -21.57 -6.54
C GLU A 49 0.17 -22.58 -6.67
N LEU A 50 0.83 -22.86 -5.55
CA LEU A 50 1.85 -23.91 -5.48
C LEU A 50 1.21 -25.28 -5.32
N ASN A 51 1.98 -26.35 -5.54
CA ASN A 51 1.48 -27.72 -5.43
C ASN A 51 0.91 -28.00 -4.00
N PRO A 52 -0.42 -28.18 -3.84
CA PRO A 52 -1.05 -28.26 -2.52
C PRO A 52 -0.63 -29.49 -1.70
N ARG A 53 -0.11 -30.53 -2.34
CA ARG A 53 0.40 -31.72 -1.63
C ARG A 53 1.72 -31.47 -0.91
N THR A 54 2.49 -30.50 -1.39
CA THR A 54 3.83 -30.18 -0.87
C THR A 54 3.86 -28.86 -0.12
N HIS A 55 3.07 -27.89 -0.57
CA HIS A 55 3.00 -26.53 -0.05
C HIS A 55 1.51 -26.11 -0.03
N PRO A 56 0.70 -26.71 0.88
CA PRO A 56 -0.71 -26.37 1.00
C PRO A 56 -0.88 -24.89 1.36
N ASN A 57 -1.88 -24.24 0.75
CA ASN A 57 -2.17 -22.81 0.95
C ASN A 57 -0.96 -21.89 0.76
N CYS A 58 -0.13 -22.18 -0.25
CA CYS A 58 1.04 -21.39 -0.60
C CYS A 58 0.94 -20.87 -2.03
N TYR A 59 1.39 -19.63 -2.24
CA TYR A 59 1.29 -18.94 -3.53
C TYR A 59 2.62 -18.30 -3.91
N LEU A 60 2.87 -18.18 -5.21
CA LEU A 60 4.00 -17.46 -5.78
C LEU A 60 3.50 -16.20 -6.50
N HIS A 61 4.03 -15.06 -6.09
CA HIS A 61 3.96 -13.80 -6.85
C HIS A 61 5.31 -13.53 -7.52
N ARG A 62 5.29 -12.95 -8.72
CA ARG A 62 6.49 -12.46 -9.41
C ARG A 62 6.29 -10.99 -9.74
N SER A 63 7.00 -10.12 -9.01
CA SER A 63 6.91 -8.67 -9.23
C SER A 63 7.53 -8.25 -10.56
N HIS A 64 7.29 -7.00 -10.93
CA HIS A 64 7.93 -6.41 -12.10
C HIS A 64 9.46 -6.36 -11.91
N PRO A 65 10.29 -6.61 -12.94
CA PRO A 65 11.76 -6.62 -12.80
C PRO A 65 12.38 -5.32 -12.27
N SER A 66 11.68 -4.20 -12.38
CA SER A 66 12.12 -2.90 -11.82
C SER A 66 11.66 -2.65 -10.38
N ASP A 67 10.86 -3.54 -9.80
CA ASP A 67 10.28 -3.42 -8.45
C ASP A 67 10.54 -4.72 -7.66
N VAL A 68 11.81 -4.91 -7.31
CA VAL A 68 12.35 -6.14 -6.71
C VAL A 68 12.99 -5.93 -5.35
N ALA A 69 13.14 -4.66 -4.96
CA ALA A 69 13.80 -4.27 -3.72
C ALA A 69 13.28 -2.90 -3.30
N ARG A 70 13.46 -2.60 -2.02
CA ARG A 70 13.28 -1.24 -1.52
C ARG A 70 14.18 -0.28 -2.30
N VAL A 71 13.69 0.93 -2.54
CA VAL A 71 14.41 1.96 -3.28
C VAL A 71 14.87 3.05 -2.31
N GLU A 72 15.99 2.81 -1.63
CA GLU A 72 16.45 3.65 -0.51
C GLU A 72 16.63 5.12 -0.92
N HIS A 73 17.15 5.39 -2.12
CA HIS A 73 17.36 6.74 -2.64
C HIS A 73 16.07 7.52 -2.92
N LEU A 74 14.91 6.85 -2.90
CA LEU A 74 13.57 7.45 -2.98
C LEU A 74 12.79 7.35 -1.66
N THR A 75 13.44 6.94 -0.57
CA THR A 75 12.83 6.85 0.77
C THR A 75 13.25 8.04 1.61
N PHE A 76 12.30 8.88 2.03
CA PHE A 76 12.56 10.15 2.73
C PHE A 76 11.97 10.19 4.14
N VAL A 77 12.66 10.91 5.02
CA VAL A 77 12.17 11.34 6.34
C VAL A 77 11.85 12.82 6.26
N CYS A 78 10.56 13.17 6.21
CA CYS A 78 10.09 14.54 6.00
C CYS A 78 9.72 15.20 7.34
N THR A 79 10.71 15.52 8.17
CA THR A 79 10.54 16.34 9.39
C THR A 79 10.55 17.84 9.06
N GLN A 80 10.04 18.68 9.95
CA GLN A 80 10.07 20.15 9.73
C GLN A 80 11.49 20.70 9.64
N HIS A 81 12.41 20.18 10.46
CA HIS A 81 13.82 20.54 10.44
C HIS A 81 14.66 19.39 9.94
N LYS A 82 15.60 19.68 9.06
CA LYS A 82 16.49 18.69 8.43
C LYS A 82 17.29 17.90 9.45
N ASP A 83 17.77 18.57 10.50
CA ASP A 83 18.63 17.95 11.51
C ASP A 83 17.90 16.86 12.32
N ASP A 84 16.56 16.94 12.43
CA ASP A 84 15.74 15.92 13.11
C ASP A 84 15.68 14.60 12.33
N ALA A 85 15.84 14.64 10.99
CA ALA A 85 16.00 13.43 10.21
C ALA A 85 17.38 12.78 10.45
N GLY A 86 18.37 13.56 10.86
CA GLY A 86 19.72 13.08 11.13
C GLY A 86 20.50 12.69 9.86
N PRO A 87 21.79 12.33 10.02
CA PRO A 87 22.73 12.19 8.91
C PRO A 87 22.54 10.91 8.08
N ASN A 88 21.77 9.93 8.58
CA ASN A 88 21.58 8.63 7.94
C ASN A 88 20.31 8.55 7.07
N ASN A 89 19.57 9.66 6.93
CA ASN A 89 18.31 9.71 6.22
C ASN A 89 18.35 10.69 5.06
N HIS A 90 17.63 10.37 3.98
CA HIS A 90 17.27 11.37 2.99
C HIS A 90 16.18 12.26 3.56
N TRP A 91 16.38 13.57 3.51
CA TRP A 91 15.41 14.56 3.99
C TRP A 91 14.89 15.38 2.82
N LEU A 92 13.57 15.56 2.80
CA LEU A 92 12.86 16.48 1.92
C LEU A 92 11.93 17.32 2.80
N ALA A 93 11.82 18.62 2.51
CA ALA A 93 10.92 19.46 3.28
C ALA A 93 9.48 18.92 3.18
N PRO A 94 8.69 18.91 4.25
CA PRO A 94 7.35 18.32 4.22
C PRO A 94 6.45 18.93 3.15
N ALA A 95 6.53 20.25 2.95
CA ALA A 95 5.76 20.95 1.92
C ALA A 95 6.17 20.54 0.50
N ASP A 96 7.47 20.39 0.24
CA ASP A 96 7.99 19.99 -1.07
C ASP A 96 7.62 18.52 -1.36
N ALA A 97 7.72 17.65 -0.36
CA ALA A 97 7.31 16.25 -0.46
C ALA A 97 5.81 16.13 -0.77
N HIS A 98 4.95 16.85 -0.04
CA HIS A 98 3.51 16.88 -0.31
C HIS A 98 3.21 17.41 -1.70
N ALA A 99 3.78 18.56 -2.09
CA ALA A 99 3.55 19.12 -3.42
C ALA A 99 3.98 18.17 -4.56
N GLN A 100 5.06 17.40 -4.34
CA GLN A 100 5.50 16.40 -5.31
C GLN A 100 4.54 15.21 -5.40
N MET A 101 4.02 14.72 -4.27
CA MET A 101 3.08 13.59 -4.25
C MET A 101 1.69 13.98 -4.76
N ASP A 102 1.21 15.17 -4.44
CA ASP A 102 -0.11 15.69 -4.85
C ASP A 102 -0.19 15.95 -6.36
N ALA A 103 0.96 16.06 -7.04
CA ALA A 103 1.05 16.29 -8.48
C ALA A 103 1.06 15.02 -9.35
N LEU A 104 1.10 13.84 -8.73
CA LEU A 104 1.04 12.53 -9.41
C LEU A 104 -0.40 12.19 -9.84
#